data_AF-A0A2U8DRB0-F1
#
_entry.id   AF-A0A2U8DRB0-F1
#
_cell.length_a   1.000
_cell.length_b   1.000
_cell.length_c   1.000
_cell.angle_alpha   90.00
_cell.angle_beta   90.00
_cell.angle_gamma   90.00
#
_symmetry.space_group_name_H-M   'P 1'
#
loop_
_entity.id
_entity.type
_entity.pdbx_description
1 polymer ?
#
loop_
_entity_poly.entity_id
_entity_poly.type
_entity_poly.pdbx_seq_one_letter_code
_entity_poly.pdbx_strand_id
1 'polypeptide(L)' 'MNIDLKILDLEINYLKETLYMLLNCKEITNTDVIECSEELDKLILEYEKITKSNKFSIQ' A
#
# COMPACT_ATOMS: atom_id res chain seq x y z
N MET A 1 -18.91 4.02 0.29
CA MET A 1 -17.48 3.65 0.19
C MET A 1 -16.92 3.70 1.60
N ASN A 2 -16.34 2.60 2.09
CA ASN A 2 -15.82 2.51 3.45
C ASN A 2 -14.74 3.59 3.66
N ILE A 3 -14.80 4.35 4.76
CA ILE A 3 -13.84 5.39 5.11
C ILE A 3 -12.45 4.79 5.26
N ASP A 4 -12.36 3.59 5.85
CA ASP A 4 -11.09 2.86 6.02
C ASP A 4 -10.42 2.57 4.67
N LEU A 5 -11.21 2.21 3.66
CA LEU A 5 -10.70 1.97 2.30
C LEU A 5 -10.17 3.25 1.65
N LYS A 6 -10.77 4.42 1.95
CA LYS A 6 -10.28 5.70 1.42
C LYS A 6 -8.97 6.12 2.08
N ILE A 7 -8.81 5.85 3.38
CA ILE A 7 -7.57 6.14 4.10
C ILE A 7 -6.45 5.25 3.55
N LEU A 8 -6.70 3.94 3.43
CA LEU A 8 -5.74 2.99 2.85
C LEU A 8 -5.35 3.35 1.42
N ASP A 9 -6.32 3.74 0.58
CA ASP A 9 -6.02 4.14 -0.80
C ASP A 9 -5.13 5.40 -0.86
N LEU A 10 -5.36 6.38 0.03
CA LEU A 10 -4.49 7.56 0.14
C LEU A 10 -3.07 7.18 0.58
N GLU A 11 -2.93 6.35 1.61
CA GLU A 11 -1.63 5.90 2.12
C GLU A 11 -0.86 5.08 1.08
N ILE A 12 -1.53 4.16 0.38
CA ILE A 12 -0.95 3.38 -0.72
C ILE A 12 -0.43 4.30 -1.82
N ASN A 13 -1.20 5.32 -2.22
CA ASN A 13 -0.77 6.24 -3.27
C ASN A 13 0.42 7.11 -2.83
N TYR A 14 0.42 7.58 -1.58
CA TYR A 14 1.55 8.31 -1.01
C TYR A 14 2.84 7.45 -0.98
N LEU A 15 2.74 6.19 -0.55
CA LEU A 15 3.89 5.28 -0.54
C LEU A 15 4.37 4.92 -1.95
N LYS A 16 3.48 4.79 -2.94
CA LYS A 16 3.88 4.62 -4.34
C LYS A 16 4.71 5.78 -4.86
N GLU A 17 4.28 7.01 -4.60
CA GLU A 17 5.03 8.21 -5.00
C GLU A 17 6.39 8.28 -4.28
N THR A 18 6.40 7.96 -2.98
CA THR A 18 7.62 7.90 -2.18
C THR A 18 8.59 6.85 -2.72
N LEU A 19 8.11 5.63 -2.99
CA LEU A 19 8.93 4.56 -3.55
C LEU A 19 9.48 4.91 -4.93
N TYR A 20 8.68 5.56 -5.77
CA TYR A 20 9.13 6.05 -7.08
C TYR A 20 10.24 7.11 -6.93
N MET A 21 10.10 8.05 -6.00
CA MET A 21 11.15 9.02 -5.70
C MET A 21 12.42 8.35 -5.16
N LEU A 22 12.28 7.35 -4.28
CA LEU A 22 13.42 6.61 -3.74
C LEU A 22 14.15 5.82 -4.83
N LEU A 23 13.43 5.14 -5.72
CA LEU A 23 14.03 4.41 -6.85
C LEU A 23 14.77 5.32 -7.85
N ASN A 24 14.37 6.59 -7.94
CA ASN A 24 15.08 7.58 -8.77
C ASN A 24 16.37 8.09 -8.11
N CYS A 25 16.47 8.01 -6.78
CA CYS A 25 17.57 8.59 -6.00
C CYS A 25 18.50 7.57 -5.36
N LYS A 26 18.07 6.31 -5.24
CA LYS A 26 18.74 5.24 -4.49
C LYS A 26 18.69 3.94 -5.25
N GLU A 27 19.62 3.05 -4.92
CA GLU A 27 19.61 1.68 -5.45
C GLU A 27 18.45 0.87 -4.88
N ILE A 28 17.98 -0.12 -5.63
CA ILE A 28 16.89 -1.01 -5.22
C ILE A 28 17.19 -1.82 -3.94
N THR A 29 18.47 -2.02 -3.64
CA THR A 29 18.96 -2.70 -2.43
C THR A 29 19.09 -1.78 -1.22
N ASN A 30 18.83 -0.47 -1.39
CA ASN A 30 18.87 0.47 -0.30
C ASN A 30 17.79 0.12 0.72
N THR A 31 18.16 0.11 2.00
CA THR A 31 17.24 -0.25 3.10
C THR A 31 15.96 0.57 3.08
N ASP A 32 16.03 1.87 2.78
CA ASP A 32 14.83 2.72 2.74
C ASP A 32 13.90 2.35 1.58
N VAL A 33 14.44 1.88 0.46
CA VAL A 33 13.65 1.37 -0.68
C VAL A 33 12.97 0.05 -0.31
N ILE A 34 13.72 -0.85 0.35
CA ILE A 34 13.20 -2.14 0.80
C ILE A 34 12.08 -1.94 1.81
N GLU A 35 12.31 -1.15 2.86
CA GLU A 35 11.32 -0.88 3.91
C GLU A 35 10.05 -0.23 3.32
N CYS A 36 10.21 0.75 2.44
CA CYS A 36 9.07 1.39 1.76
C CYS A 36 8.29 0.39 0.90
N SER A 37 8.98 -0.54 0.21
CA SER A 37 8.32 -1.59 -0.57
C SER A 37 7.56 -2.60 0.30
N GLU A 38 8.14 -3.01 1.43
CA GLU A 38 7.49 -3.94 2.37
C GLU A 38 6.26 -3.32 3.04
N GLU A 39 6.30 -2.02 3.35
CA GLU A 39 5.17 -1.29 3.91
C GLU A 39 4.03 -1.15 2.89
N LEU A 40 4.37 -0.82 1.64
CA LEU A 40 3.39 -0.76 0.55
C LEU A 40 2.68 -2.11 0.34
N ASP A 41 3.43 -3.21 0.35
CA ASP A 41 2.87 -4.56 0.22
C ASP A 41 1.89 -4.89 1.36
N LYS A 42 2.21 -4.50 2.60
CA LYS A 42 1.31 -4.70 3.76
C LYS A 42 -0.01 -3.95 3.59
N LEU A 43 0.03 -2.68 3.17
CA LEU A 43 -1.17 -1.88 2.96
C LEU A 43 -2.03 -2.42 1.81
N ILE A 44 -1.40 -2.89 0.72
CA ILE A 44 -2.13 -3.54 -0.38
C ILE A 44 -2.84 -4.80 0.11
N LEU A 45 -2.18 -5.65 0.90
CA LEU A 45 -2.79 -6.85 1.47
C LEU A 45 -3.95 -6.50 2.42
N GLU A 46 -3.85 -5.42 3.19
CA GLU A 46 -4.92 -4.95 4.06
C GLU A 46 -6.12 -4.42 3.28
N TYR A 47 -5.87 -3.61 2.25
CA TYR A 47 -6.90 -3.15 1.32
C TYR A 47 -7.61 -4.33 0.64
N GLU A 48 -6.86 -5.34 0.20
CA GLU A 48 -7.42 -6.57 -0.35
C GLU A 48 -8.26 -7.35 0.68
N LYS A 49 -7.81 -7.46 1.93
CA LYS A 49 -8.56 -8.14 2.99
C LYS A 49 -9.90 -7.45 3.25
N ILE A 50 -9.92 -6.11 3.34
CA ILE A 50 -11.14 -5.36 3.60
C ILE A 50 -12.09 -5.43 2.39
N THR A 51 -11.57 -5.34 1.17
CA THR A 51 -12.39 -5.47 -0.06
C THR A 51 -12.94 -6.89 -0.24
N LYS A 52 -12.16 -7.92 0.08
CA LYS A 52 -12.61 -9.33 0.09
C LYS A 52 -13.61 -9.61 1.20
N SER A 53 -13.36 -9.14 2.43
CA SER A 53 -14.28 -9.29 3.57
C SER A 53 -15.65 -8.68 3.29
N ASN A 54 -15.68 -7.48 2.68
CA ASN A 54 -16.93 -6.85 2.22
C ASN A 54 -17.67 -7.62 1.12
N LYS A 55 -17.00 -8.52 0.38
CA LYS A 55 -17.65 -9.40 -0.62
C LYS A 55 -18.27 -10.66 -0.01
N PHE A 56 -17.81 -11.12 1.16
CA PHE A 56 -18.33 -12.33 1.80
C PHE A 56 -19.51 -12.09 2.76
N SER A 57 -19.84 -10.83 3.08
CA SER A 57 -21.04 -10.49 3.86
C SER A 57 -22.32 -10.36 3.00
N ILE A 58 -22.25 -10.66 1.70
CA ILE A 58 -23.38 -10.66 0.77
C ILE A 58 -23.50 -12.05 0.13
N GLN A 59 -23.67 -13.08 0.95
CA GLN A 59 -24.21 -14.39 0.55
C GLN A 59 -25.20 -14.87 1.60
#